data_AF-A0A521RVZ3-F1
#
_entry.id   AF-A0A521RVZ3-F1
#
_cell.length_a   1.000
_cell.length_b   1.000
_cell.length_c   1.000
_cell.angle_alpha   90.00
_cell.angle_beta   90.00
_cell.angle_gamma   90.00
#
_symmetry.space_group_name_H-M   'P 1'
#
loop_
_entity.id
_entity.type
_entity.pdbx_description
1 polymer ?
#
loop_
_entity_poly.entity_id
_entity_poly.type
_entity_poly.pdbx_seq_one_letter_code
_entity_poly.pdbx_strand_id
1 'polypeptide(L)'
;MLEELPGIGPITKFHLAKNIGLADVAKPDIWLERAAKLCRAASVKQLTTYLTEAIGESHHILDVAIWHYGVDGLLSGKDNKALERTRRKQVPLSAGLDVIDDEPPRP
;
A
#
# COMPACT_ATOMS: atom_id res chain seq x y z
N MET A 1 13.77 -9.85 -21.74
CA MET A 1 12.96 -9.83 -20.48
C MET A 1 13.86 -9.41 -19.32
N LEU A 2 13.38 -8.78 -18.24
CA LEU A 2 14.26 -8.26 -17.15
C LEU A 2 15.15 -9.34 -16.48
N GLU A 3 14.76 -10.62 -16.55
CA GLU A 3 15.54 -11.77 -16.05
C GLU A 3 16.82 -12.06 -16.85
N GLU A 4 16.99 -11.47 -18.04
CA GLU A 4 18.20 -11.60 -18.84
C GLU A 4 19.38 -10.77 -18.28
N LEU A 5 19.11 -9.87 -17.34
CA LEU A 5 20.13 -9.09 -16.66
C LEU A 5 20.87 -9.96 -15.61
N PRO A 6 22.21 -9.93 -15.55
CA PRO A 6 22.98 -10.68 -14.56
C PRO A 6 22.52 -10.40 -13.12
N GLY A 7 22.20 -11.46 -12.37
CA GLY A 7 21.77 -11.36 -10.97
C GLY A 7 20.28 -11.00 -10.76
N ILE A 8 19.49 -10.86 -11.82
CA ILE A 8 18.04 -10.60 -11.72
C ILE A 8 17.26 -11.91 -11.79
N GLY A 9 16.81 -12.38 -10.62
CA GLY A 9 15.94 -13.55 -10.51
C GLY A 9 14.44 -13.25 -10.70
N PRO A 10 13.59 -14.29 -10.67
CA PRO A 10 12.14 -14.19 -10.91
C PRO A 10 11.41 -13.29 -9.90
N ILE A 11 11.97 -13.05 -8.72
CA ILE A 11 11.44 -12.10 -7.73
C ILE A 11 12.04 -10.70 -7.95
N THR A 12 13.36 -10.61 -8.10
CA THR A 12 14.09 -9.35 -8.24
C THR A 12 13.63 -8.53 -9.45
N LYS A 13 13.22 -9.19 -10.54
CA LYS A 13 12.71 -8.51 -11.73
C LYS A 13 11.53 -7.58 -11.42
N PHE A 14 10.66 -7.95 -10.48
CA PHE A 14 9.51 -7.14 -10.10
C PHE A 14 9.91 -5.94 -9.26
N HIS A 15 10.88 -6.10 -8.36
CA HIS A 15 11.45 -4.98 -7.62
C HIS A 15 12.10 -3.97 -8.55
N LEU A 16 12.90 -4.47 -9.51
CA LEU A 16 13.55 -3.62 -10.48
C LEU A 16 12.52 -2.90 -11.35
N ALA A 17 11.57 -3.62 -11.92
CA ALA A 17 10.51 -3.05 -12.76
C ALA A 17 9.77 -1.90 -12.06
N LYS A 18 9.40 -2.09 -10.79
CA LYS A 18 8.75 -1.07 -9.98
C LYS A 18 9.63 0.16 -9.75
N ASN A 19 10.89 -0.05 -9.37
CA ASN A 19 11.80 1.05 -9.04
C ASN A 19 12.18 1.90 -10.25
N ILE A 20 12.12 1.35 -11.45
CA ILE A 20 12.42 2.08 -12.70
C ILE A 20 11.16 2.47 -13.48
N GLY A 21 9.97 2.33 -12.88
CA GLY A 21 8.70 2.78 -13.47
C GLY A 21 8.15 1.90 -14.60
N LEU A 22 8.66 0.68 -14.80
CA LEU A 22 8.11 -0.28 -15.76
C LEU A 22 6.87 -1.03 -15.23
N ALA A 23 6.62 -0.99 -13.92
CA ALA A 23 5.45 -1.59 -13.31
C ALA A 23 4.93 -0.72 -12.15
N ASP A 24 3.63 -0.44 -12.12
CA ASP A 24 2.98 0.26 -11.01
C ASP A 24 2.12 -0.72 -10.21
N VAL A 25 2.78 -1.44 -9.29
CA VAL A 25 2.12 -2.50 -8.50
C VAL A 25 2.51 -2.35 -7.03
N ALA A 26 1.52 -2.39 -6.15
CA ALA A 26 1.75 -2.40 -4.70
C ALA A 26 2.48 -3.68 -4.26
N LYS A 27 3.53 -3.52 -3.46
CA LYS A 27 4.24 -4.65 -2.84
C LYS A 27 3.72 -4.80 -1.41
N PRO A 28 3.22 -5.97 -0.97
CA PRO A 28 2.81 -6.17 0.41
C PRO A 28 4.02 -6.25 1.33
N ASP A 29 4.66 -5.12 1.59
CA ASP A 29 5.75 -5.01 2.55
C ASP A 29 5.23 -4.76 3.98
N ILE A 30 6.13 -4.80 4.96
CA ILE A 30 5.77 -4.69 6.37
C ILE A 30 5.03 -3.38 6.72
N TRP A 31 5.27 -2.29 6.00
CA TRP A 31 4.66 -1.00 6.29
C TRP A 31 3.26 -0.92 5.68
N LEU A 32 3.11 -1.40 4.46
CA LEU A 32 1.80 -1.52 3.82
C LEU A 32 0.89 -2.50 4.57
N GLU A 33 1.42 -3.62 5.06
CA GLU A 33 0.68 -4.55 5.92
C GLU A 33 0.24 -3.90 7.24
N ARG A 34 1.12 -3.10 7.87
CA ARG A 34 0.78 -2.35 9.08
C ARG A 34 -0.27 -1.28 8.81
N ALA A 35 -0.15 -0.55 7.70
CA ALA A 35 -1.12 0.44 7.28
C ALA A 35 -2.49 -0.21 7.01
N ALA A 36 -2.53 -1.32 6.28
CA ALA A 36 -3.75 -2.09 6.02
C ALA A 36 -4.43 -2.51 7.33
N LYS A 37 -3.66 -3.05 8.27
CA LYS A 37 -4.16 -3.42 9.59
C LYS A 37 -4.72 -2.22 10.39
N LEU A 38 -4.04 -1.08 10.37
CA LEU A 38 -4.47 0.13 11.07
C LEU A 38 -5.75 0.72 10.47
N CYS A 39 -5.88 0.68 9.14
CA CYS A 39 -7.04 1.13 8.39
C CYS A 39 -8.19 0.12 8.36
N ARG A 40 -7.99 -1.08 8.91
CA ARG A 40 -8.93 -2.22 8.87
C ARG A 40 -9.29 -2.65 7.43
N ALA A 41 -8.35 -2.51 6.50
CA ALA A 41 -8.49 -3.05 5.16
C ALA A 41 -8.35 -4.58 5.18
N ALA A 42 -9.08 -5.27 4.29
CA ALA A 42 -9.03 -6.72 4.13
C ALA A 42 -7.70 -7.20 3.52
N SER A 43 -7.03 -6.35 2.74
CA SER A 43 -5.71 -6.64 2.17
C SER A 43 -4.95 -5.35 1.84
N VAL A 44 -3.64 -5.48 1.63
CA VAL A 44 -2.81 -4.39 1.07
C VAL A 44 -3.33 -3.94 -0.28
N LYS A 45 -3.73 -4.88 -1.16
CA LYS A 45 -4.30 -4.55 -2.48
C LYS A 45 -5.50 -3.62 -2.33
N GLN A 46 -6.48 -4.00 -1.51
CA GLN A 46 -7.67 -3.20 -1.26
C GLN A 46 -7.33 -1.80 -0.75
N LEU A 47 -6.45 -1.69 0.25
CA LEU A 47 -6.00 -0.39 0.77
C LEU A 47 -5.36 0.45 -0.34
N THR A 48 -4.42 -0.12 -1.08
CA THR A 48 -3.67 0.64 -2.09
C THR A 48 -4.55 1.08 -3.24
N THR A 49 -5.44 0.23 -3.76
CA THR A 49 -6.40 0.59 -4.81
C THR A 49 -7.29 1.75 -4.36
N TYR A 50 -7.84 1.68 -3.15
CA TYR A 50 -8.64 2.75 -2.59
C TYR A 50 -7.87 4.08 -2.51
N LEU A 51 -6.63 4.04 -2.02
CA LEU A 51 -5.81 5.25 -1.87
C LEU A 51 -5.36 5.84 -3.22
N THR A 52 -5.00 5.00 -4.19
CA THR A 52 -4.64 5.47 -5.53
C THR A 52 -5.82 6.14 -6.22
N GLU A 53 -7.03 5.58 -6.09
CA GLU A 53 -8.25 6.18 -6.66
C GLU A 53 -8.66 7.48 -5.95
N ALA A 54 -8.55 7.52 -4.63
CA ALA A 54 -8.96 8.68 -3.84
C ALA A 54 -7.99 9.87 -3.96
N ILE A 55 -6.68 9.60 -4.10
CA ILE A 55 -5.63 10.63 -4.14
C ILE A 55 -5.26 10.99 -5.58
N GLY A 56 -5.45 10.06 -6.53
CA GLY A 56 -5.04 10.24 -7.93
C GLY A 56 -3.54 10.05 -8.16
N GLU A 57 -2.85 9.37 -7.23
CA GLU A 57 -1.41 9.12 -7.27
C GLU A 57 -1.12 7.64 -7.55
N SER A 58 0.10 7.35 -8.04
CA SER A 58 0.51 5.98 -8.40
C SER A 58 0.76 5.08 -7.18
N HIS A 59 0.73 3.76 -7.38
CA HIS A 59 1.11 2.81 -6.33
C HIS A 59 2.55 3.02 -5.87
N HIS A 60 3.45 3.47 -6.76
CA HIS A 60 4.82 3.81 -6.42
C HIS A 60 4.91 4.97 -5.41
N ILE A 61 4.21 6.08 -5.67
CA ILE A 61 4.21 7.25 -4.75
C ILE A 61 3.62 6.84 -3.39
N LEU A 62 2.55 6.06 -3.41
CA LEU A 62 1.91 5.56 -2.20
C LEU A 62 2.87 4.70 -1.36
N ASP A 63 3.61 3.80 -2.00
CA ASP A 63 4.58 2.91 -1.35
C ASP A 63 5.70 3.69 -0.67
N VAL A 64 6.28 4.67 -1.37
CA VAL A 64 7.32 5.55 -0.81
C VAL A 64 6.79 6.35 0.38
N ALA A 65 5.60 6.95 0.26
CA ALA A 65 5.00 7.74 1.33
C ALA A 65 4.71 6.91 2.59
N ILE A 66 4.13 5.72 2.42
CA ILE A 66 3.81 4.82 3.54
C ILE A 66 5.09 4.24 4.17
N TRP A 67 6.11 3.93 3.37
CA TRP A 67 7.40 3.49 3.88
C TRP A 67 8.04 4.57 4.76
N HIS A 68 8.07 5.82 4.30
CA HIS A 68 8.59 6.95 5.09
C HIS A 68 7.81 7.13 6.40
N TYR A 69 6.48 7.11 6.32
CA TYR A 69 5.61 7.20 7.51
C TYR A 69 5.87 6.04 8.50
N GLY A 70 6.21 4.86 7.99
CA GLY A 70 6.61 3.71 8.79
C GLY A 70 7.96 3.87 9.49
N VAL A 71 8.98 4.33 8.75
CA VAL A 71 10.34 4.57 9.25
C VAL A 71 10.35 5.63 10.35
N ASP A 72 9.53 6.68 10.21
CA ASP A 72 9.36 7.73 11.22
C ASP A 72 8.64 7.24 12.49
N GLY A 73 8.33 5.94 12.58
CA GLY A 73 7.77 5.30 13.77
C GLY A 73 6.24 5.37 13.85
N LEU A 74 5.58 6.09 12.95
CA LEU A 74 4.15 6.39 13.03
C LEU A 74 3.25 5.17 12.73
N LEU A 75 3.78 4.12 12.09
CA LEU A 75 3.09 2.83 11.91
C LEU A 75 3.59 1.74 12.88
N SER A 76 4.61 2.03 13.69
CA SER A 76 5.31 1.01 14.47
C SER A 76 4.64 0.66 15.80
N GLY A 77 3.52 1.31 16.15
CA GLY A 77 2.78 1.09 17.40
C GLY A 77 3.50 1.54 18.67
N LYS A 78 4.77 1.97 18.57
CA LYS A 78 5.58 2.47 19.68
C LYS A 78 5.19 3.89 20.11
N ASP A 79 4.64 4.69 19.19
CA ASP A 79 4.14 6.05 19.46
C ASP A 79 2.60 6.12 19.34
N ASN A 80 1.91 5.37 20.22
CA ASN A 80 0.45 5.36 20.27
C ASN A 80 -0.19 6.73 20.60
N LYS A 81 0.56 7.71 21.14
CA LYS A 81 -0.03 9.02 21.49
C LYS A 81 -0.48 9.85 20.29
N ALA A 82 0.22 9.74 19.15
CA ALA A 82 -0.14 10.47 17.94
C ALA A 82 -1.35 9.83 17.23
N LEU A 83 -1.35 8.49 17.11
CA LEU A 83 -2.44 7.71 16.53
C LEU A 83 -3.75 7.83 17.34
N GLU A 84 -3.68 7.85 18.67
CA GLU A 84 -4.84 8.04 19.56
C GLU A 84 -5.50 9.42 19.40
N ARG A 85 -4.72 10.47 19.09
CA ARG A 85 -5.26 11.81 18.78
C ARG A 85 -6.00 11.83 17.46
N THR A 86 -5.50 11.12 16.45
CA THR A 86 -6.13 11.03 15.12
C THR A 86 -7.37 10.12 15.14
N ARG A 87 -7.35 9.04 15.93
CA ARG A 87 -8.47 8.10 16.12
C ARG A 87 -9.75 8.75 16.63
N ARG A 88 -9.66 9.79 17.47
CA ARG A 88 -10.83 10.52 17.98
C ARG A 88 -11.55 11.36 16.92
N LYS A 89 -10.94 11.58 15.75
CA LYS A 89 -11.49 12.43 14.68
C LYS A 89 -11.84 11.66 13.40
N GLN A 90 -11.54 10.37 13.32
CA GLN A 90 -11.77 9.57 12.11
C GLN A 90 -13.11 8.83 12.16
N VAL A 91 -13.96 9.08 11.16
CA VAL A 91 -15.08 8.20 10.80
C VAL A 91 -14.49 6.85 10.36
N PRO A 92 -15.06 5.71 10.76
CA PRO A 92 -14.55 4.42 10.33
C PRO A 92 -14.56 4.32 8.80
N LEU A 93 -13.45 3.85 8.20
CA LEU A 93 -13.39 3.57 6.76
C LEU A 93 -14.43 2.51 6.30
N SER A 94 -15.06 1.78 7.23
CA SER A 94 -16.19 0.90 6.92
C SER A 94 -17.38 1.65 6.31
N ALA A 95 -17.43 2.98 6.37
CA ALA A 95 -18.44 3.74 5.65
C ALA A 95 -18.17 3.86 4.12
N GLY A 96 -16.99 3.48 3.63
CA GLY A 96 -16.60 3.65 2.22
C GLY A 96 -15.76 2.53 1.59
N LEU A 97 -15.36 1.50 2.34
CA LEU A 97 -14.65 0.32 1.82
C LEU A 97 -15.56 -0.89 1.56
N ASP A 98 -16.85 -0.79 1.86
CA ASP A 98 -17.82 -1.89 1.73
C ASP A 98 -18.30 -2.12 0.28
N VAL A 99 -17.71 -1.44 -0.72
CA VAL A 99 -18.12 -1.56 -2.14
C VAL A 99 -16.88 -1.68 -3.04
N ILE A 100 -16.24 -2.84 -3.01
CA ILE A 100 -15.54 -3.35 -4.20
C ILE A 100 -15.94 -4.82 -4.29
N ASP A 101 -17.08 -5.07 -4.93
CA ASP A 101 -17.44 -6.42 -5.37
C ASP A 101 -16.35 -6.92 -6.32
N ASP A 102 -15.97 -8.17 -6.11
CA ASP A 102 -14.99 -8.95 -6.88
C ASP A 102 -15.57 -9.29 -8.28
N GLU A 103 -15.97 -8.28 -9.06
CA GLU A 103 -16.44 -8.48 -10.42
C GLU A 103 -15.24 -8.82 -11.31
N PRO A 104 -15.21 -10.03 -11.94
CA PRO A 104 -14.09 -10.41 -12.78
C PRO A 104 -13.96 -9.46 -13.98
N PRO A 105 -12.74 -9.22 -14.48
CA PRO A 105 -12.54 -8.30 -15.60
C PRO A 105 -13.40 -8.75 -16.78
N ARG A 106 -14.23 -7.82 -17.29
CA ARG A 106 -15.06 -8.05 -18.48
C ARG A 106 -14.18 -8.45 -19.68
N PRO A 107 -14.65 -9.39 -20.52
CA PRO A 107 -13.90 -9.95 -21.64
C PRO A 107 -13.52 -8.91 -22.71
#